data_AF-A0A9D9PC96-F1
#
_entry.id   AF-A0A9D9PC96-F1
#
_cell.length_a   1.000
_cell.length_b   1.000
_cell.length_c   1.000
_cell.angle_alpha   90.00
_cell.angle_beta   90.00
_cell.angle_gamma   90.00
#
_symmetry.space_group_name_H-M   'P 1'
#
loop_
_entity.id
_entity.type
_entity.pdbx_description
1 polymer ?
#
loop_
_entity_poly.entity_id
_entity_poly.type
_entity_poly.pdbx_seq_one_letter_code
_entity_poly.pdbx_strand_id
1 'polypeptide(L)'
;MKSKLVSCLLTTSKLTSCLLVSIVLFTSPTEAANREDVVRRCLNGLLYTDIDYNGDPGFNAEYTVVSQSSAALACEGVRTRSQASEIRRCVLGVLYTDINYDGSPGFNAQRTEIAPEAAARACRICPTNRY
;
A
#
# COMPACT_ATOMS: atom_id res chain seq x y z
N MET A 1 -0.49 9.25 41.94
CA MET A 1 0.79 9.98 41.96
C MET A 1 0.54 11.40 41.46
N LYS A 2 1.05 12.40 42.18
CA LYS A 2 0.90 13.84 41.89
C LYS A 2 1.59 14.18 40.57
N SER A 3 0.95 14.99 39.72
CA SER A 3 1.67 15.94 38.87
C SER A 3 0.88 17.24 38.76
N LYS A 4 1.60 18.31 39.07
CA LYS A 4 1.16 19.70 39.17
C LYS A 4 1.38 20.41 37.83
N LEU A 5 0.48 21.36 37.57
CA LEU A 5 0.69 22.69 36.93
C LEU A 5 1.33 22.75 35.53
N VAL A 6 0.59 23.31 34.57
CA VAL A 6 1.00 24.58 33.94
C VAL A 6 -0.24 25.47 33.79
N SER A 7 -0.14 26.65 34.39
CA SER A 7 -1.07 27.78 34.27
C SER A 7 -0.60 28.66 33.12
N CYS A 8 -1.51 29.14 32.27
CA CYS A 8 -1.29 30.32 31.45
C CYS A 8 -2.49 31.25 31.67
N LEU A 9 -2.26 32.32 32.45
CA LEU A 9 -3.13 33.48 32.53
C LEU A 9 -3.10 34.21 31.18
N LEU A 10 -4.27 34.52 30.63
CA LEU A 10 -4.50 35.82 30.02
C LEU A 10 -5.84 36.37 30.49
N THR A 11 -5.76 37.56 31.06
CA THR A 11 -6.80 38.34 31.72
C THR A 11 -7.62 39.19 30.74
N THR A 12 -8.81 39.56 31.21
CA THR A 12 -9.65 40.73 30.85
C THR A 12 -10.77 40.56 29.80
N SER A 13 -12.00 40.52 30.34
CA SER A 13 -13.16 41.36 29.98
C SER A 13 -13.71 41.34 28.54
N LYS A 14 -14.84 40.64 28.35
CA LYS A 14 -16.18 41.19 28.06
C LYS A 14 -17.10 40.12 27.47
N LEU A 15 -18.39 40.25 27.80
CA LEU A 15 -19.52 39.42 27.40
C LEU A 15 -19.60 39.13 25.89
N THR A 16 -20.25 38.00 25.59
CA THR A 16 -21.04 37.70 24.38
C THR A 16 -20.30 37.71 23.04
N SER A 17 -19.98 36.52 22.54
CA SER A 17 -20.61 36.03 21.29
C SER A 17 -20.20 34.58 21.03
N CYS A 18 -21.14 33.84 20.47
CA CYS A 18 -21.04 32.49 19.95
C CYS A 18 -19.64 32.07 19.49
N LEU A 19 -19.12 30.97 20.04
CA LEU A 19 -18.61 29.91 19.18
C LEU A 19 -18.69 28.59 19.96
N LEU A 20 -19.82 27.89 19.79
CA LEU A 20 -19.89 26.46 19.98
C LEU A 20 -18.86 25.84 19.03
N VAL A 21 -17.64 25.61 19.51
CA VAL A 21 -16.71 24.72 18.83
C VAL A 21 -17.23 23.32 19.07
N SER A 22 -18.11 22.89 18.16
CA SER A 22 -18.46 21.49 17.95
C SER A 22 -17.17 20.68 17.92
N ILE A 23 -16.89 19.97 19.00
CA ILE A 23 -15.83 18.96 19.03
C ILE A 23 -16.36 17.83 18.15
N VAL A 24 -15.96 17.86 16.89
CA VAL A 24 -16.13 16.76 15.95
C VAL A 24 -15.32 15.59 16.49
N LEU A 25 -15.99 14.71 17.24
CA LEU A 25 -15.53 13.36 17.57
C LEU A 25 -15.63 12.50 16.30
N PHE A 26 -14.74 12.72 15.33
CA PHE A 26 -14.56 11.79 14.21
C PHE A 26 -13.09 11.68 13.86
N THR A 27 -12.37 10.90 14.67
CA THR A 27 -11.30 10.06 14.15
C THR A 27 -11.50 8.67 14.72
N SER A 28 -12.40 7.91 14.10
CA SER A 28 -12.29 6.46 14.15
C SER A 28 -10.87 6.14 13.69
N PRO A 29 -10.05 5.39 14.44
CA PRO A 29 -8.86 4.83 13.85
C PRO A 29 -9.38 3.86 12.78
N THR A 30 -9.37 4.28 11.51
CA THR A 30 -9.24 3.30 10.43
C THR A 30 -8.04 2.47 10.84
N GLU A 31 -8.26 1.18 11.18
CA GLU A 31 -7.20 0.27 11.59
C GLU A 31 -6.01 0.52 10.67
N ALA A 32 -4.88 0.92 11.25
CA ALA A 32 -3.64 0.98 10.52
C ALA A 32 -3.50 -0.39 9.86
N ALA A 33 -3.59 -0.46 8.53
CA ALA A 33 -3.60 -1.72 7.80
C ALA A 33 -2.49 -2.61 8.37
N ASN A 34 -2.85 -3.82 8.82
CA ASN A 34 -1.89 -4.70 9.47
C ASN A 34 -0.66 -4.80 8.54
N ARG A 35 0.51 -4.47 9.08
CA ARG A 35 1.77 -4.45 8.31
C ARG A 35 2.00 -5.77 7.59
N GLU A 36 1.61 -6.87 8.21
CA GLU A 36 1.70 -8.21 7.64
C GLU A 36 0.81 -8.36 6.40
N ASP A 37 -0.40 -7.82 6.41
CA ASP A 37 -1.31 -7.86 5.26
C ASP A 37 -0.78 -7.04 4.10
N VAL A 38 -0.16 -5.89 4.38
CA VAL A 38 0.47 -5.07 3.33
C VAL A 38 1.62 -5.84 2.67
N VAL A 39 2.48 -6.47 3.46
CA VAL A 39 3.61 -7.26 2.96
C VAL A 39 3.11 -8.50 2.22
N ARG A 40 2.16 -9.24 2.79
CA ARG A 40 1.54 -10.42 2.17
C ARG A 40 0.92 -10.06 0.82
N ARG A 41 0.15 -8.98 0.77
CA ARG A 41 -0.46 -8.47 -0.47
C ARG A 41 0.56 -8.09 -1.52
N CYS A 42 1.68 -7.50 -1.14
CA CYS A 42 2.76 -7.20 -2.09
C CYS A 42 3.38 -8.49 -2.63
N LEU A 43 3.80 -9.39 -1.74
CA LEU A 43 4.48 -10.63 -2.12
C LEU A 43 3.56 -11.51 -2.98
N ASN A 44 2.38 -11.83 -2.49
CA ASN A 44 1.44 -12.69 -3.19
C ASN A 44 0.88 -12.01 -4.45
N GLY A 45 0.75 -10.69 -4.48
CA GLY A 45 0.37 -9.97 -5.69
C GLY A 45 1.38 -10.06 -6.82
N LEU A 46 2.65 -10.31 -6.49
CA LEU A 46 3.67 -10.62 -7.49
C LEU A 46 3.73 -12.11 -7.80
N LEU A 47 3.54 -12.98 -6.82
CA LEU A 47 3.67 -14.43 -6.98
C LEU A 47 2.47 -15.08 -7.65
N TYR A 48 1.28 -14.51 -7.51
CA TYR A 48 0.03 -15.12 -7.98
C TYR A 48 -0.73 -14.22 -8.95
N THR A 49 -1.45 -14.86 -9.87
CA THR A 49 -2.33 -14.18 -10.85
C THR A 49 -3.50 -13.50 -10.17
N ASP A 50 -4.01 -14.03 -9.05
CA ASP A 50 -5.13 -13.47 -8.30
C ASP A 50 -4.87 -13.51 -6.79
N ILE A 51 -5.30 -12.46 -6.09
CA ILE A 51 -5.27 -12.36 -4.63
C ILE A 51 -6.49 -11.59 -4.12
N ASP A 52 -6.91 -11.90 -2.91
CA ASP A 52 -7.98 -11.18 -2.24
C ASP A 52 -7.53 -9.83 -1.63
N TYR A 53 -8.43 -9.22 -0.87
CA TYR A 53 -8.18 -7.95 -0.19
C TYR A 53 -7.04 -7.99 0.84
N ASN A 54 -6.85 -9.13 1.51
CA ASN A 54 -5.85 -9.36 2.54
C ASN A 54 -4.51 -9.83 1.95
N GLY A 55 -4.50 -10.14 0.67
CA GLY A 55 -3.34 -10.60 -0.06
C GLY A 55 -3.23 -12.13 -0.11
N ASP A 56 -4.29 -12.86 0.18
CA ASP A 56 -4.30 -14.31 0.09
C ASP A 56 -4.64 -14.76 -1.34
N PRO A 57 -3.99 -15.80 -1.89
CA PRO A 57 -4.30 -16.27 -3.24
C PRO A 57 -5.73 -16.80 -3.34
N GLY A 58 -6.40 -16.47 -4.45
CA GLY A 58 -7.72 -17.02 -4.75
C GLY A 58 -7.69 -18.54 -5.02
N PHE A 59 -8.85 -19.19 -5.01
CA PHE A 59 -8.96 -20.64 -5.24
C PHE A 59 -8.38 -21.10 -6.58
N ASN A 60 -8.51 -20.28 -7.63
CA ASN A 60 -7.98 -20.54 -8.97
C ASN A 60 -6.71 -19.72 -9.26
N ALA A 61 -6.03 -19.23 -8.24
CA ALA A 61 -4.80 -18.47 -8.43
C ALA A 61 -3.69 -19.37 -8.95
N GLU A 62 -3.04 -18.92 -10.01
CA GLU A 62 -1.87 -19.57 -10.59
C GLU A 62 -0.61 -18.79 -10.22
N TYR A 63 0.54 -19.44 -10.27
CA TYR A 63 1.81 -18.74 -10.10
C TYR A 63 2.11 -17.87 -11.32
N THR A 64 2.62 -16.66 -11.07
CA THR A 64 3.27 -15.86 -12.12
C THR A 64 4.69 -16.37 -12.37
N VAL A 65 5.39 -15.72 -13.28
CA VAL A 65 6.83 -15.98 -13.54
C VAL A 65 7.76 -15.39 -12.47
N VAL A 66 7.24 -14.62 -11.50
CA VAL A 66 8.07 -13.94 -10.50
C VAL A 66 8.55 -14.93 -9.45
N SER A 67 9.87 -14.98 -9.23
CA SER A 67 10.46 -15.79 -8.16
C SER A 67 10.19 -15.18 -6.78
N GLN A 68 10.18 -16.00 -5.73
CA GLN A 68 10.05 -15.51 -4.33
C GLN A 68 11.12 -14.47 -3.98
N SER A 69 12.35 -14.68 -4.42
CA SER A 69 13.46 -13.75 -4.22
C SER A 69 13.23 -12.40 -4.91
N SER A 70 12.74 -12.42 -6.15
CA SER A 70 12.38 -11.21 -6.89
C SER A 70 11.22 -10.46 -6.26
N ALA A 71 10.19 -11.18 -5.79
CA ALA A 71 9.06 -10.58 -5.09
C ALA A 71 9.52 -9.91 -3.78
N ALA A 72 10.34 -10.60 -2.99
CA ALA A 72 10.92 -10.03 -1.77
C ALA A 72 11.75 -8.78 -2.05
N LEU A 73 12.55 -8.80 -3.12
CA LEU A 73 13.33 -7.65 -3.55
C LEU A 73 12.44 -6.47 -3.93
N ALA A 74 11.39 -6.69 -4.71
CA ALA A 74 10.46 -5.64 -5.14
C ALA A 74 9.67 -5.05 -3.97
N CYS A 75 9.27 -5.88 -3.00
CA CYS A 75 8.46 -5.50 -1.86
C CYS A 75 9.25 -4.93 -0.67
N GLU A 76 10.57 -4.76 -0.81
CA GLU A 76 11.40 -4.17 0.24
C GLU A 76 10.96 -2.73 0.55
N GLY A 77 10.59 -2.49 1.81
CA GLY A 77 10.22 -1.14 2.28
C GLY A 77 8.79 -0.71 2.00
N VAL A 78 7.93 -1.61 1.49
CA VAL A 78 6.50 -1.33 1.28
C VAL A 78 5.77 -1.10 2.61
N ARG A 79 4.98 -0.02 2.68
CA ARG A 79 4.27 0.40 3.90
C ARG A 79 2.77 0.55 3.72
N THR A 80 2.30 0.67 2.48
CA THR A 80 0.86 0.86 2.20
C THR A 80 0.36 -0.13 1.15
N ARG A 81 -0.95 -0.37 1.17
CA ARG A 81 -1.61 -1.18 0.14
C ARG A 81 -1.53 -0.55 -1.25
N SER A 82 -1.51 0.79 -1.34
CA SER A 82 -1.30 1.49 -2.62
C SER A 82 0.07 1.18 -3.20
N GLN A 83 1.12 1.27 -2.39
CA GLN A 83 2.48 0.92 -2.79
C GLN A 83 2.58 -0.55 -3.25
N ALA A 84 1.96 -1.48 -2.53
CA ALA A 84 1.90 -2.89 -2.95
C ALA A 84 1.23 -3.05 -4.33
N SER A 85 0.11 -2.35 -4.58
CA SER A 85 -0.58 -2.36 -5.88
C SER A 85 0.23 -1.68 -6.98
N GLU A 86 0.93 -0.60 -6.70
CA GLU A 86 1.80 0.10 -7.65
C GLU A 86 3.00 -0.77 -8.06
N ILE A 87 3.64 -1.43 -7.10
CA ILE A 87 4.73 -2.39 -7.36
C ILE A 87 4.21 -3.54 -8.20
N ARG A 88 3.05 -4.11 -7.86
CA ARG A 88 2.42 -5.17 -8.65
C ARG A 88 2.27 -4.76 -10.11
N ARG A 89 1.61 -3.62 -10.35
CA ARG A 89 1.39 -3.09 -11.71
C ARG A 89 2.70 -2.81 -12.43
N CYS A 90 3.69 -2.26 -11.75
CA CYS A 90 4.98 -1.99 -12.38
C CYS A 90 5.70 -3.29 -12.77
N VAL A 91 5.91 -4.21 -11.83
CA VAL A 91 6.69 -5.43 -12.06
C VAL A 91 6.00 -6.32 -13.08
N LEU A 92 4.70 -6.57 -12.91
CA LEU A 92 3.96 -7.41 -13.84
C LEU A 92 3.74 -6.71 -15.19
N GLY A 93 3.59 -5.39 -15.23
CA GLY A 93 3.52 -4.62 -16.47
C GLY A 93 4.81 -4.59 -17.28
N VAL A 94 5.97 -4.84 -16.65
CA VAL A 94 7.25 -5.05 -17.35
C VAL A 94 7.39 -6.50 -17.83
N LEU A 95 6.89 -7.45 -17.05
CA LEU A 95 7.05 -8.89 -17.31
C LEU A 95 6.01 -9.46 -18.26
N TYR A 96 4.89 -8.77 -18.47
CA TYR A 96 3.80 -9.20 -19.32
C TYR A 96 3.43 -8.11 -20.32
N THR A 97 3.03 -8.50 -21.53
CA THR A 97 2.61 -7.56 -22.59
C THR A 97 1.31 -6.82 -22.28
N ASP A 98 0.51 -7.34 -21.35
CA ASP A 98 -0.76 -6.77 -20.93
C ASP A 98 -1.05 -7.13 -19.46
N ILE A 99 -1.66 -6.18 -18.75
CA ILE A 99 -2.11 -6.35 -17.36
C ILE A 99 -3.50 -5.77 -17.17
N ASN A 100 -4.30 -6.42 -16.33
CA ASN A 100 -5.60 -5.91 -15.92
C ASN A 100 -5.45 -4.68 -15.00
N TYR A 101 -6.57 -4.00 -14.73
CA TYR A 101 -6.59 -2.81 -13.88
C TYR A 101 -6.00 -3.04 -12.48
N ASP A 102 -6.16 -4.23 -11.91
CA ASP A 102 -5.63 -4.61 -10.59
C ASP A 102 -4.12 -4.95 -10.61
N GLY A 103 -3.52 -5.02 -11.80
CA GLY A 103 -2.12 -5.38 -12.03
C GLY A 103 -1.85 -6.86 -12.28
N SER A 104 -2.88 -7.72 -12.29
CA SER A 104 -2.74 -9.12 -12.70
C SER A 104 -2.45 -9.24 -14.21
N PRO A 105 -1.78 -10.31 -14.68
CA PRO A 105 -1.63 -10.54 -16.12
C PRO A 105 -3.00 -10.67 -16.82
N GLY A 106 -3.14 -10.03 -17.98
CA GLY A 106 -4.34 -10.17 -18.81
C GLY A 106 -4.53 -11.60 -19.34
N PHE A 107 -5.75 -11.96 -19.76
CA PHE A 107 -6.07 -13.30 -20.25
C PHE A 107 -5.18 -13.77 -21.42
N ASN A 108 -4.81 -12.84 -22.32
CA ASN A 108 -3.93 -13.10 -23.47
C ASN A 108 -2.50 -12.59 -23.25
N ALA A 109 -2.12 -12.27 -22.01
CA ALA A 109 -0.83 -11.67 -21.74
C ALA A 109 0.31 -12.66 -22.01
N GLN A 110 1.31 -12.20 -22.75
CA GLN A 110 2.52 -12.97 -23.03
C GLN A 110 3.64 -12.49 -22.14
N ARG A 111 4.49 -13.44 -21.71
CA ARG A 111 5.69 -13.12 -20.95
C ARG A 111 6.67 -12.35 -21.85
N THR A 112 7.24 -11.27 -21.35
CA THR A 112 8.36 -10.58 -22.00
C THR A 112 9.68 -11.35 -21.78
N GLU A 113 10.76 -10.91 -22.42
CA GLU A 113 12.09 -11.49 -22.22
C GLU A 113 12.79 -11.01 -20.93
N ILE A 114 12.20 -10.02 -20.24
CA ILE A 114 12.80 -9.41 -19.05
C ILE A 114 12.83 -10.41 -17.89
N ALA A 115 13.97 -10.48 -17.21
CA ALA A 115 14.11 -11.28 -15.99
C ALA A 115 13.30 -10.65 -14.83
N PRO A 116 12.58 -11.46 -14.02
CA PRO A 116 11.84 -10.97 -12.86
C PRO A 116 12.67 -10.10 -11.92
N GLU A 117 13.93 -10.46 -11.68
CA GLU A 117 14.83 -9.73 -10.80
C GLU A 117 15.17 -8.34 -11.38
N ALA A 118 15.26 -8.22 -12.70
CA ALA A 118 15.49 -6.95 -13.38
C ALA A 118 14.27 -6.03 -13.29
N ALA A 119 13.07 -6.57 -13.50
CA ALA A 119 11.80 -5.84 -13.31
C ALA A 119 11.64 -5.37 -11.86
N ALA A 120 11.90 -6.24 -10.88
CA ALA A 120 11.87 -5.90 -9.45
C ALA A 120 12.80 -4.72 -9.11
N ARG A 121 14.05 -4.73 -9.59
CA ARG A 121 15.00 -3.62 -9.38
C ARG A 121 14.54 -2.34 -10.06
N ALA A 122 14.08 -2.43 -11.31
CA ALA A 122 13.62 -1.25 -12.06
C ALA A 122 12.42 -0.59 -11.37
N CYS A 123 11.46 -1.38 -10.89
CA CYS A 123 10.24 -0.88 -10.26
C CYS A 123 10.44 -0.29 -8.87
N ARG A 124 11.52 -0.65 -8.15
CA ARG A 124 11.93 0.07 -6.94
C ARG A 124 12.36 1.51 -7.22
N ILE A 125 12.81 1.80 -8.44
CA ILE A 125 13.31 3.12 -8.83
C ILE A 125 12.15 4.04 -9.23
N CYS A 126 10.93 3.52 -9.43
CA CYS A 126 9.77 4.37 -9.70
C CYS A 126 9.48 5.27 -8.48
N PRO A 127 9.70 6.60 -8.57
CA PRO A 127 9.39 7.48 -7.47
C PRO A 127 7.88 7.45 -7.24
N THR A 128 7.45 7.10 -6.02
CA THR A 128 6.06 7.08 -5.57
C THR A 128 5.48 8.49 -5.39
N ASN A 129 5.80 9.41 -6.29
CA ASN A 129 5.21 10.74 -6.38
C ASN A 129 4.57 10.90 -7.76
N ARG A 130 3.39 10.31 -7.92
CA ARG A 130 2.40 10.92 -8.81
C ARG A 130 1.56 11.85 -7.96
N TYR A 131 1.73 13.14 -8.23
CA TYR A 131 0.94 14.26 -7.70
C TYR A 131 -0.56 14.01 -7.81
#